data_AF-A0A5C6N1F9-F1
#
_entry.id   AF-A0A5C6N1F9-F1
#
_cell.length_a   1.000
_cell.length_b   1.000
_cell.length_c   1.000
_cell.angle_alpha   90.00
_cell.angle_beta   90.00
_cell.angle_gamma   90.00
#
_symmetry.space_group_name_H-M   'P 1'
#
loop_
_entity.id
_entity.type
_entity.pdbx_description
1 polymer ?
#
loop_
_entity_poly.entity_id
_entity_poly.type
_entity_poly.pdbx_seq_one_letter_code
_entity_poly.pdbx_strand_id
1 'polypeptide(L)'
;MMPSVLNAGSSGSGENDLSLCGSRICHEIAHSWFGLVIGAKDWTEEWISEGFATYLEDIIWAEARKLSSEEAREDSDLKALLRWRRLSDELKNSEEELQILRPNMESTGQVTESGSSMVKHALNPDKAFMQVHYLKGYFLLRFLASRVGEQQFITFLRLFVKKYHGQLILSQDFLRTLLITFPEMERSVASWAITVIALIIGIRITLVPLCSRKGLTLSAIYADWLDRPGIPKWLYERSAVWSQARLVEEVKAEGVADDLGDSSHI
;
A
#
# COMPACT_ATOMS: atom_id res chain seq x y z
N MET A 1 43.65 1.21 0.33
CA MET A 1 43.86 0.71 1.70
C MET A 1 42.91 1.47 2.61
N MET A 2 41.74 0.88 2.88
CA MET A 2 40.76 1.20 3.92
C MET A 2 40.04 -0.13 4.24
N PRO A 3 39.71 -0.42 5.51
CA PRO A 3 39.90 -1.74 6.09
C PRO A 3 38.68 -2.65 6.00
N SER A 4 38.94 -3.93 5.76
CA SER A 4 38.04 -5.04 6.04
C SER A 4 37.68 -5.08 7.53
N VAL A 5 36.39 -5.20 7.84
CA VAL A 5 35.92 -5.63 9.16
C VAL A 5 35.08 -6.88 8.96
N LEU A 6 35.78 -7.98 8.66
CA LEU A 6 35.34 -9.31 9.06
C LEU A 6 36.12 -9.62 10.33
N ASN A 7 35.45 -9.60 11.48
CA ASN A 7 35.92 -10.39 12.61
C ASN A 7 34.73 -11.02 13.32
N ALA A 8 34.71 -12.34 13.28
CA ALA A 8 33.76 -13.20 13.96
C ALA A 8 34.11 -13.27 15.45
N GLY A 9 33.10 -13.21 16.31
CA GLY A 9 33.30 -13.43 17.74
C GLY A 9 32.16 -12.96 18.63
N SER A 10 30.98 -13.59 18.52
CA SER A 10 30.07 -13.75 19.65
C SER A 10 29.10 -14.89 19.37
N SER A 11 29.22 -15.95 20.14
CA SER A 11 28.33 -17.10 20.14
C SER A 11 27.08 -16.73 20.96
N GLY A 12 25.98 -16.38 20.29
CA GLY A 12 24.70 -16.10 20.94
C GLY A 12 23.58 -15.82 19.93
N SER A 13 22.74 -16.84 19.68
CA SER A 13 21.38 -16.78 19.08
C SER A 13 21.17 -15.85 17.87
N GLY A 14 21.58 -16.29 16.69
CA GLY A 14 21.45 -15.58 15.41
C GLY A 14 20.10 -15.71 14.69
N GLU A 15 18.96 -15.65 15.38
CA GLU A 15 17.63 -15.73 14.73
C GLU A 15 16.93 -14.38 14.53
N ASN A 16 17.38 -13.29 15.18
CA ASN A 16 16.65 -12.01 15.17
C ASN A 16 17.17 -10.95 14.18
N ASP A 17 18.37 -11.08 13.63
CA ASP A 17 18.95 -10.08 12.70
C ASP A 17 18.47 -10.21 11.24
N LEU A 18 17.78 -11.31 10.91
CA LEU A 18 17.22 -11.55 9.56
C LEU A 18 15.93 -10.77 9.28
N SER A 19 15.28 -10.21 10.31
CA SER A 19 13.91 -9.68 10.25
C SER A 19 13.76 -8.43 9.38
N LEU A 20 14.57 -7.38 9.60
CA LEU A 20 14.47 -6.12 8.86
C LEU A 20 15.22 -6.13 7.52
N CYS A 21 16.30 -6.92 7.42
CA CYS A 21 17.04 -7.09 6.18
C CYS A 21 16.22 -7.90 5.16
N GLY A 22 15.46 -8.88 5.64
CA GLY A 22 14.69 -9.79 4.79
C GLY A 22 13.56 -9.11 4.01
N SER A 23 12.80 -8.21 4.63
CA SER A 23 11.75 -7.46 3.92
C SER A 23 12.34 -6.55 2.84
N ARG A 24 13.47 -5.88 3.12
CA ARG A 24 14.15 -5.05 2.14
C ARG A 24 14.69 -5.88 0.97
N ILE A 25 15.24 -7.06 1.22
CA ILE A 25 15.63 -7.97 0.13
C ILE A 25 14.42 -8.36 -0.74
N CYS A 26 13.27 -8.64 -0.13
CA CYS A 26 12.04 -8.95 -0.88
C CYS A 26 11.58 -7.77 -1.75
N HIS A 27 11.74 -6.55 -1.25
CA HIS A 27 11.48 -5.32 -2.00
C HIS A 27 12.39 -5.21 -3.24
N GLU A 28 13.70 -5.38 -3.08
CA GLU A 28 14.64 -5.34 -4.21
C GLU A 28 14.38 -6.47 -5.21
N ILE A 29 13.98 -7.65 -4.74
CA ILE A 29 13.56 -8.75 -5.62
C ILE A 29 12.31 -8.35 -6.42
N ALA A 30 11.33 -7.70 -5.79
CA ALA A 30 10.11 -7.26 -6.45
C ALA A 30 10.38 -6.29 -7.62
N HIS A 31 11.43 -5.46 -7.52
CA HIS A 31 11.84 -4.58 -8.62
C HIS A 31 12.24 -5.32 -9.90
N SER A 32 12.56 -6.62 -9.82
CA SER A 32 12.76 -7.47 -11.00
C SER A 32 11.58 -7.40 -11.97
N TRP A 33 10.34 -7.27 -11.47
CA TRP A 33 9.15 -7.13 -12.31
C TRP A 33 8.76 -5.66 -12.54
N PHE A 34 8.75 -4.85 -11.48
CA PHE A 34 8.32 -3.45 -11.52
C PHE A 34 9.48 -2.53 -11.15
N GLY A 35 10.13 -1.97 -12.18
CA GLY A 35 11.38 -1.21 -12.09
C GLY A 35 12.41 -1.68 -13.13
N LEU A 36 12.49 -3.01 -13.37
CA LEU A 36 13.39 -3.59 -14.37
C LEU A 36 12.65 -4.12 -15.62
N VAL A 37 11.74 -5.08 -15.48
CA VAL A 37 11.02 -5.66 -16.64
C VAL A 37 9.96 -4.70 -17.18
N ILE A 38 9.24 -4.01 -16.31
CA ILE A 38 8.35 -2.90 -16.65
C ILE A 38 8.89 -1.66 -15.96
N GLY A 39 9.09 -0.58 -16.72
CA GLY A 39 9.51 0.70 -16.16
C GLY A 39 8.38 1.73 -16.13
N ALA A 40 8.51 2.72 -15.25
CA ALA A 40 7.72 3.94 -15.28
C ALA A 40 8.02 4.74 -16.56
N LYS A 41 6.99 5.31 -17.21
CA LYS A 41 7.17 6.14 -18.43
C LYS A 41 8.02 7.37 -18.19
N ASP A 42 7.82 7.98 -17.04
CA ASP A 42 8.60 9.09 -16.52
C ASP A 42 8.48 9.07 -14.99
N TRP A 43 9.21 9.97 -14.35
CA TRP A 43 9.29 10.08 -12.89
C TRP A 43 7.96 10.41 -12.20
N THR A 44 6.96 10.95 -12.91
CA THR A 44 5.62 11.17 -12.31
C THR A 44 4.92 9.85 -12.04
N GLU A 45 5.35 8.78 -12.70
CA GLU A 45 4.82 7.42 -12.60
C GLU A 45 5.64 6.54 -11.65
N GLU A 46 6.55 7.11 -10.84
CA GLU A 46 7.49 6.34 -9.99
C GLU A 46 6.79 5.36 -9.02
N TRP A 47 5.55 5.65 -8.64
CA TRP A 47 4.75 4.75 -7.81
C TRP A 47 4.51 3.37 -8.46
N ILE A 48 4.61 3.28 -9.80
CA ILE A 48 4.54 2.00 -10.53
C ILE A 48 5.73 1.11 -10.17
N SER A 49 6.90 1.67 -9.92
CA SER A 49 8.05 0.91 -9.43
C SER A 49 7.88 0.64 -7.93
N GLU A 50 7.81 1.72 -7.14
CA GLU A 50 8.01 1.67 -5.70
C GLU A 50 6.78 1.19 -4.93
N GLY A 51 5.59 1.60 -5.37
CA GLY A 51 4.33 1.12 -4.81
C GLY A 51 4.14 -0.38 -5.04
N PHE A 52 4.49 -0.87 -6.24
CA PHE A 52 4.42 -2.30 -6.57
C PHE A 52 5.46 -3.12 -5.82
N ALA A 53 6.70 -2.64 -5.72
CA ALA A 53 7.73 -3.29 -4.93
C ALA A 53 7.29 -3.41 -3.46
N THR A 54 6.79 -2.32 -2.88
CA THR A 54 6.26 -2.30 -1.50
C THR A 54 5.07 -3.23 -1.31
N TYR A 55 4.22 -3.41 -2.32
CA TYR A 55 3.09 -4.34 -2.24
C TYR A 55 3.52 -5.81 -2.35
N LEU A 56 4.41 -6.11 -3.30
CA LEU A 56 4.89 -7.47 -3.55
C LEU A 56 5.88 -7.95 -2.48
N GLU A 57 6.57 -7.06 -1.77
CA GLU A 57 7.51 -7.45 -0.70
C GLU A 57 6.81 -8.29 0.38
N ASP A 58 5.56 -7.95 0.74
CA ASP A 58 4.78 -8.69 1.74
C ASP A 58 4.50 -10.13 1.27
N ILE A 59 4.20 -10.27 -0.02
CA ILE A 59 3.84 -11.56 -0.64
C ILE A 59 5.09 -12.43 -0.77
N ILE A 60 6.18 -11.87 -1.29
CA ILE A 60 7.46 -12.58 -1.45
C ILE A 60 7.99 -12.99 -0.07
N TRP A 61 7.87 -12.12 0.94
CA TRP A 61 8.27 -12.42 2.31
C TRP A 61 7.47 -13.60 2.90
N ALA A 62 6.15 -13.56 2.77
CA ALA A 62 5.28 -14.63 3.27
C ALA A 62 5.62 -15.98 2.63
N GLU A 63 5.85 -16.01 1.31
CA GLU A 63 6.26 -17.21 0.58
C GLU A 63 7.66 -17.69 0.99
N ALA A 64 8.64 -16.78 1.11
CA ALA A 64 10.01 -17.11 1.52
C ALA A 64 10.06 -17.72 2.92
N ARG A 65 9.20 -17.23 3.83
CA ARG A 65 9.07 -17.76 5.20
C ARG A 65 8.11 -18.95 5.30
N LYS A 66 7.43 -19.32 4.20
CA LYS A 66 6.42 -20.38 4.18
C LYS A 66 5.33 -20.17 5.24
N LEU A 67 4.92 -18.92 5.43
CA LEU A 67 3.85 -18.58 6.38
C LEU A 67 2.55 -19.25 5.95
N SER A 68 1.76 -19.69 6.91
CA SER A 68 0.37 -20.08 6.64
C SER A 68 -0.43 -18.88 6.13
N SER A 69 -1.58 -19.13 5.50
CA SER A 69 -2.44 -18.05 5.00
C SER A 69 -2.93 -17.12 6.11
N GLU A 70 -3.07 -17.62 7.34
CA GLU A 70 -3.45 -16.82 8.50
C GLU A 70 -2.31 -15.93 8.97
N GLU A 71 -1.11 -16.49 9.17
CA GLU A 71 0.09 -15.74 9.56
C GLU A 71 0.47 -14.68 8.52
N ALA A 72 0.40 -15.01 7.23
CA ALA A 72 0.67 -14.08 6.15
C ALA A 72 -0.31 -12.90 6.16
N ARG A 73 -1.59 -13.15 6.48
CA ARG A 73 -2.60 -12.10 6.62
C ARG A 73 -2.33 -11.23 7.83
N GLU A 74 -2.03 -11.83 8.98
CA GLU A 74 -1.71 -11.11 10.22
C GLU A 74 -0.46 -10.22 10.05
N ASP A 75 0.62 -10.76 9.47
CA ASP A 75 1.84 -10.00 9.13
C ASP A 75 1.56 -8.85 8.16
N SER A 76 0.79 -9.11 7.11
CA SER A 76 0.39 -8.11 6.12
C SER A 76 -0.49 -7.01 6.72
N ASP A 77 -1.43 -7.33 7.61
CA ASP A 77 -2.25 -6.35 8.33
C ASP A 77 -1.41 -5.50 9.29
N LEU A 78 -0.49 -6.10 10.03
CA LEU A 78 0.43 -5.39 10.91
C LEU A 78 1.34 -4.43 10.13
N LYS A 79 1.92 -4.87 9.02
CA LYS A 79 2.74 -3.99 8.16
C LYS A 79 1.92 -2.89 7.52
N ALA A 80 0.67 -3.15 7.10
CA ALA A 80 -0.22 -2.12 6.61
C ALA A 80 -0.50 -1.04 7.67
N LEU A 81 -0.64 -1.42 8.94
CA LEU A 81 -0.78 -0.47 10.05
C LEU A 81 0.46 0.40 10.27
N LEU A 82 1.64 -0.21 10.24
CA LEU A 82 2.91 0.53 10.37
C LEU A 82 3.10 1.51 9.21
N ARG A 83 2.82 1.06 7.97
CA ARG A 83 2.83 1.91 6.77
C ARG A 83 1.79 3.01 6.84
N TRP A 84 0.61 2.74 7.39
CA TRP A 84 -0.45 3.73 7.59
C TRP A 84 -0.02 4.84 8.54
N ARG A 85 0.56 4.45 9.68
CA ARG A 85 1.09 5.39 10.67
C ARG A 85 2.18 6.25 10.04
N ARG A 86 3.13 5.62 9.34
CA ARG A 86 4.21 6.33 8.64
C ARG A 86 3.68 7.31 7.61
N LEU A 87 2.73 6.90 6.77
CA LEU A 87 2.10 7.78 5.78
C LEU A 87 1.38 8.94 6.46
N SER A 88 0.61 8.66 7.51
CA SER A 88 -0.13 9.68 8.27
C SER A 88 0.80 10.73 8.88
N ASP A 89 1.92 10.30 9.45
CA ASP A 89 2.92 11.20 10.03
C ASP A 89 3.63 12.01 8.93
N GLU A 90 3.92 11.40 7.78
CA GLU A 90 4.55 12.10 6.66
C GLU A 90 3.63 13.17 6.05
N LEU A 91 2.34 12.85 5.82
CA LEU A 91 1.40 13.80 5.23
C LEU A 91 1.06 14.96 6.17
N LYS A 92 1.11 14.76 7.50
CA LYS A 92 0.96 15.86 8.47
C LYS A 92 2.12 16.85 8.44
N ASN A 93 3.30 16.39 8.05
CA ASN A 93 4.56 17.14 8.13
C ASN A 93 5.09 17.55 6.74
N SER A 94 4.28 17.48 5.69
CA SER A 94 4.66 17.82 4.31
C SER A 94 3.64 18.74 3.64
N GLU A 95 4.11 19.52 2.68
CA GLU A 95 3.28 20.39 1.83
C GLU A 95 2.40 19.55 0.89
N GLU A 96 1.18 20.01 0.59
CA GLU A 96 0.17 19.25 -0.17
C GLU A 96 0.67 18.74 -1.53
N GLU A 97 1.47 19.53 -2.24
CA GLU A 97 2.02 19.18 -3.56
C GLU A 97 2.90 17.93 -3.52
N LEU A 98 3.58 17.70 -2.40
CA LEU A 98 4.45 16.55 -2.19
C LEU A 98 3.67 15.29 -1.78
N GLN A 99 2.39 15.43 -1.42
CA GLN A 99 1.51 14.34 -0.98
C GLN A 99 0.82 13.60 -2.14
N ILE A 100 1.01 14.09 -3.36
CA ILE A 100 0.38 13.56 -4.56
C ILE A 100 1.13 12.30 -5.01
N LEU A 101 0.39 11.22 -5.27
CA LEU A 101 0.98 9.92 -5.64
C LEU A 101 1.58 9.95 -7.04
N ARG A 102 0.92 10.65 -7.97
CA ARG A 102 1.36 10.88 -9.35
C ARG A 102 1.46 12.38 -9.61
N PRO A 103 2.58 13.03 -9.22
CA PRO A 103 2.68 14.49 -9.27
C PRO A 103 2.68 15.00 -10.73
N ASN A 104 2.08 16.17 -11.01
CA ASN A 104 2.06 16.73 -12.36
C ASN A 104 3.45 17.27 -12.75
N MET A 105 3.94 16.82 -13.90
CA MET A 105 5.23 17.20 -14.49
C MET A 105 5.46 18.72 -14.56
N GLU A 106 4.41 19.53 -14.77
CA GLU A 106 4.52 20.99 -14.85
C GLU A 106 4.74 21.67 -13.49
N SER A 107 4.34 21.01 -12.39
CA SER A 107 4.33 21.58 -11.04
C SER A 107 5.55 21.17 -10.21
N THR A 108 6.19 20.03 -10.51
CA THR A 108 7.05 19.35 -9.52
C THR A 108 8.50 19.07 -9.96
N GLY A 109 8.94 19.44 -11.17
CA GLY A 109 10.36 19.32 -11.54
C GLY A 109 10.73 19.73 -12.98
N GLN A 110 11.97 20.20 -13.17
CA GLN A 110 12.58 20.36 -14.50
C GLN A 110 13.29 19.05 -14.88
N VAL A 111 13.05 18.55 -16.10
CA VAL A 111 13.79 17.44 -16.69
C VAL A 111 15.05 18.00 -17.36
N THR A 112 16.23 17.52 -16.97
CA THR A 112 17.48 17.85 -17.70
C THR A 112 17.64 16.95 -18.91
N GLU A 113 18.36 17.41 -19.95
CA GLU A 113 18.58 16.67 -21.22
C GLU A 113 19.19 15.27 -21.05
N SER A 114 19.74 14.96 -19.87
CA SER A 114 20.26 13.64 -19.49
C SER A 114 19.17 12.63 -19.08
N GLY A 115 17.89 13.01 -19.05
CA GLY A 115 16.79 12.16 -18.59
C GLY A 115 16.73 11.95 -17.07
N SER A 116 17.59 12.62 -16.31
CA SER A 116 17.57 12.61 -14.84
C SER A 116 16.55 13.63 -14.34
N SER A 117 15.49 13.14 -13.70
CA SER A 117 14.54 13.98 -12.98
C SER A 117 15.06 14.28 -11.59
N MET A 118 15.55 15.50 -11.40
CA MET A 118 15.74 16.05 -10.06
C MET A 118 14.38 16.54 -9.59
N VAL A 119 13.71 15.78 -8.73
CA VAL A 119 12.69 16.38 -7.86
C VAL A 119 13.41 17.50 -7.11
N LYS A 120 12.94 18.74 -7.22
CA LYS A 120 13.55 19.92 -6.55
C LYS A 120 13.77 19.71 -5.04
N HIS A 121 13.17 18.67 -4.46
CA HIS A 121 13.22 18.32 -3.05
C HIS A 121 13.62 16.86 -2.74
N ALA A 122 13.89 15.97 -3.72
CA ALA A 122 14.35 14.60 -3.40
C ALA A 122 15.86 14.53 -3.11
N LEU A 123 16.61 15.58 -3.41
CA LEU A 123 18.06 15.66 -3.16
C LEU A 123 18.42 16.85 -2.25
N ASN A 124 17.52 17.23 -1.33
CA ASN A 124 17.97 18.01 -0.19
C ASN A 124 18.40 17.02 0.92
N PRO A 125 19.70 16.89 1.22
CA PRO A 125 20.17 15.99 2.29
C PRO A 125 19.58 16.33 3.67
N ASP A 126 18.99 17.53 3.83
CA ASP A 126 18.32 17.98 5.07
C ASP A 126 16.81 17.69 5.08
N LYS A 127 16.19 17.28 3.95
CA LYS A 127 14.78 16.86 3.91
C LYS A 127 14.72 15.36 3.63
N ALA A 128 14.24 14.59 4.60
CA ALA A 128 14.03 13.15 4.46
C ALA A 128 13.26 12.83 3.17
N PHE A 129 13.76 11.86 2.38
CA PHE A 129 13.07 11.32 1.22
C PHE A 129 11.61 11.02 1.57
N MET A 130 10.68 11.63 0.84
CA MET A 130 9.26 11.39 1.03
C MET A 130 8.86 10.04 0.41
N GLN A 131 8.24 9.19 1.22
CA GLN A 131 7.84 7.83 0.88
C GLN A 131 6.41 7.76 0.33
N VAL A 132 5.80 8.88 -0.04
CA VAL A 132 4.44 8.94 -0.57
C VAL A 132 4.19 7.94 -1.70
N HIS A 133 5.10 7.82 -2.66
CA HIS A 133 4.96 6.91 -3.81
C HIS A 133 5.03 5.42 -3.41
N TYR A 134 5.85 5.08 -2.41
CA TYR A 134 5.85 3.74 -1.78
C TYR A 134 4.51 3.47 -1.08
N LEU A 135 4.12 4.37 -0.18
CA LEU A 135 3.05 4.11 0.79
C LEU A 135 1.65 4.28 0.18
N LYS A 136 1.38 5.36 -0.56
CA LYS A 136 0.09 5.51 -1.25
C LYS A 136 -0.04 4.49 -2.40
N GLY A 137 1.05 4.19 -3.11
CA GLY A 137 1.07 3.13 -4.11
C GLY A 137 0.72 1.76 -3.51
N TYR A 138 1.34 1.40 -2.39
CA TYR A 138 1.03 0.20 -1.62
C TYR A 138 -0.47 0.10 -1.27
N PHE A 139 -1.05 1.16 -0.70
CA PHE A 139 -2.45 1.12 -0.28
C PHE A 139 -3.43 1.11 -1.46
N LEU A 140 -3.09 1.75 -2.58
CA LEU A 140 -3.87 1.64 -3.81
C LEU A 140 -3.87 0.18 -4.30
N LEU A 141 -2.72 -0.48 -4.37
CA LEU A 141 -2.65 -1.88 -4.81
C LEU A 141 -3.37 -2.83 -3.86
N ARG A 142 -3.20 -2.65 -2.54
CA ARG A 142 -3.94 -3.41 -1.52
C ARG A 142 -5.45 -3.19 -1.63
N PHE A 143 -5.88 -1.97 -1.92
CA PHE A 143 -7.29 -1.67 -2.19
C PHE A 143 -7.80 -2.47 -3.38
N LEU A 144 -7.13 -2.36 -4.52
CA LEU A 144 -7.51 -3.04 -5.76
C LEU A 144 -7.55 -4.55 -5.57
N ALA A 145 -6.53 -5.12 -4.91
CA ALA A 145 -6.51 -6.54 -4.54
C ALA A 145 -7.71 -6.93 -3.67
N SER A 146 -8.09 -6.12 -2.68
CA SER A 146 -9.27 -6.38 -1.84
C SER A 146 -10.61 -6.27 -2.58
N ARG A 147 -10.63 -5.62 -3.76
CA ARG A 147 -11.82 -5.52 -4.61
C ARG A 147 -12.00 -6.71 -5.54
N VAL A 148 -10.90 -7.25 -6.06
CA VAL A 148 -10.93 -8.35 -7.05
C VAL A 148 -10.67 -9.73 -6.43
N GLY A 149 -10.05 -9.77 -5.25
CA GLY A 149 -9.52 -10.98 -4.61
C GLY A 149 -8.02 -11.13 -4.86
N GLU A 150 -7.26 -11.43 -3.81
CA GLU A 150 -5.78 -11.41 -3.85
C GLU A 150 -5.20 -12.37 -4.90
N GLN A 151 -5.73 -13.58 -5.00
CA GLN A 151 -5.27 -14.58 -5.97
C GLN A 151 -5.57 -14.18 -7.41
N GLN A 152 -6.75 -13.57 -7.64
CA GLN A 152 -7.13 -13.03 -8.94
C GLN A 152 -6.24 -11.84 -9.30
N PHE A 153 -5.93 -10.98 -8.33
CA PHE A 153 -5.03 -9.83 -8.52
C PHE A 153 -3.61 -10.28 -8.88
N ILE A 154 -3.04 -11.26 -8.18
CA ILE A 154 -1.71 -11.80 -8.49
C ILE A 154 -1.67 -12.46 -9.86
N THR A 155 -2.74 -13.19 -10.22
CA THR A 155 -2.88 -13.75 -11.57
C THR A 155 -2.90 -12.65 -12.63
N PHE A 156 -3.64 -11.57 -12.38
CA PHE A 156 -3.64 -10.39 -13.23
C PHE A 156 -2.27 -9.74 -13.34
N LEU A 157 -1.53 -9.55 -12.24
CA LEU A 157 -0.18 -8.97 -12.27
C LEU A 157 0.77 -9.80 -13.14
N ARG A 158 0.70 -11.14 -13.08
CA ARG A 158 1.48 -12.02 -13.96
C ARG A 158 1.14 -11.82 -15.43
N LEU A 159 -0.14 -11.67 -15.77
CA LEU A 159 -0.58 -11.39 -17.15
C LEU A 159 -0.14 -9.99 -17.60
N PHE A 160 -0.22 -9.01 -16.69
CA PHE A 160 0.20 -7.64 -16.93
C PHE A 160 1.70 -7.55 -17.24
N VAL A 161 2.54 -8.19 -16.41
CA VAL A 161 3.99 -8.33 -16.62
C VAL A 161 4.29 -8.93 -18.00
N LYS A 162 3.59 -10.01 -18.39
CA LYS A 162 3.77 -10.62 -19.72
C LYS A 162 3.39 -9.67 -20.86
N LYS A 163 2.31 -8.89 -20.68
CA LYS A 163 1.80 -7.98 -21.71
C LYS A 163 2.73 -6.79 -21.95
N TYR A 164 3.29 -6.22 -20.89
CA TYR A 164 4.10 -4.99 -20.93
C TYR A 164 5.60 -5.24 -20.76
N HIS A 165 6.06 -6.50 -20.89
CA HIS A 165 7.46 -6.86 -20.77
C HIS A 165 8.36 -6.00 -21.67
N GLY A 166 9.36 -5.34 -21.06
CA GLY A 166 10.32 -4.47 -21.74
C GLY A 166 9.77 -3.10 -22.15
N GLN A 167 8.62 -2.69 -21.60
CA GLN A 167 7.98 -1.41 -21.91
C GLN A 167 8.03 -0.45 -20.74
N LEU A 168 7.99 0.85 -21.07
CA LEU A 168 7.72 1.90 -20.12
C LEU A 168 6.23 2.25 -20.16
N ILE A 169 5.56 2.26 -19.00
CA ILE A 169 4.10 2.39 -18.92
C ILE A 169 3.66 3.61 -18.13
N LEU A 170 2.45 4.08 -18.41
CA LEU A 170 1.75 5.08 -17.63
C LEU A 170 0.77 4.43 -16.64
N SER A 171 0.35 5.18 -15.61
CA SER A 171 -0.73 4.77 -14.70
C SER A 171 -2.01 4.38 -15.44
N GLN A 172 -2.33 5.06 -16.55
CA GLN A 172 -3.53 4.75 -17.34
C GLN A 172 -3.46 3.35 -17.95
N ASP A 173 -2.28 2.88 -18.35
CA ASP A 173 -2.11 1.57 -18.99
C ASP A 173 -2.44 0.44 -17.99
N PHE A 174 -1.93 0.58 -16.76
CA PHE A 174 -2.23 -0.33 -15.66
C PHE A 174 -3.72 -0.33 -15.31
N LEU A 175 -4.27 0.84 -14.99
CA LEU A 175 -5.65 0.95 -14.49
C LEU A 175 -6.69 0.59 -15.55
N ARG A 176 -6.48 0.94 -16.83
CA ARG A 176 -7.37 0.50 -17.91
C ARG A 176 -7.30 -1.01 -18.12
N THR A 177 -6.10 -1.59 -18.11
CA THR A 177 -5.96 -3.04 -18.27
C THR A 177 -6.65 -3.78 -17.12
N LEU A 178 -6.55 -3.27 -15.89
CA LEU A 178 -7.26 -3.80 -14.73
C LEU A 178 -8.79 -3.75 -14.92
N LEU A 179 -9.35 -2.58 -15.24
CA LEU A 179 -10.81 -2.40 -15.37
C LEU A 179 -11.40 -3.20 -16.55
N ILE A 180 -10.63 -3.37 -17.63
CA ILE A 180 -11.01 -4.26 -18.74
C ILE A 180 -10.99 -5.73 -18.30
N THR A 181 -10.04 -6.12 -17.46
CA THR A 181 -9.94 -7.51 -16.96
C THR A 181 -11.03 -7.83 -15.95
N PHE A 182 -11.42 -6.85 -15.13
CA PHE A 182 -12.38 -6.98 -14.04
C PHE A 182 -13.56 -5.98 -14.19
N PRO A 183 -14.42 -6.17 -15.21
CA PRO A 183 -15.51 -5.23 -15.50
C PRO A 183 -16.56 -5.13 -14.39
N GLU A 184 -16.62 -6.09 -13.47
CA GLU A 184 -17.45 -6.04 -12.27
C GLU A 184 -17.04 -4.92 -11.31
N MET A 185 -15.79 -4.46 -11.34
CA MET A 185 -15.33 -3.34 -10.52
C MET A 185 -16.04 -2.04 -10.88
N GLU A 186 -16.38 -1.84 -12.16
CA GLU A 186 -17.10 -0.67 -12.64
C GLU A 186 -18.60 -0.72 -12.33
N ARG A 187 -19.15 -1.90 -12.01
CA ARG A 187 -20.59 -2.05 -11.78
C ARG A 187 -20.97 -1.58 -10.37
N SER A 188 -21.98 -0.72 -10.29
CA SER A 188 -22.62 -0.41 -9.02
C SER A 188 -23.52 -1.57 -8.61
N VAL A 189 -23.20 -2.22 -7.49
CA VAL A 189 -24.08 -3.24 -6.91
C VAL A 189 -25.01 -2.55 -5.92
N ALA A 190 -26.29 -2.44 -6.28
CA ALA A 190 -27.34 -2.07 -5.33
C ALA A 190 -27.70 -3.32 -4.52
N SER A 191 -27.33 -3.33 -3.23
CA SER A 191 -27.81 -4.35 -2.30
C SER A 191 -29.15 -3.90 -1.72
N TRP A 192 -30.18 -4.72 -1.92
CA TRP A 192 -31.50 -4.55 -1.31
C TRP A 192 -31.58 -5.51 -0.12
N ALA A 193 -31.83 -5.02 1.09
CA ALA A 193 -32.25 -5.92 2.17
C ALA A 193 -33.70 -5.65 2.53
N ILE A 194 -34.38 -6.74 2.91
CA ILE A 194 -35.77 -6.72 3.30
C ILE A 194 -35.80 -6.25 4.77
N THR A 195 -36.17 -5.00 5.01
CA THR A 195 -36.49 -4.55 6.37
C THR A 195 -37.95 -4.88 6.64
N VAL A 196 -38.23 -5.89 7.46
CA VAL A 196 -39.58 -6.15 7.98
C VAL A 196 -39.85 -5.12 9.08
N ILE A 197 -40.38 -3.95 8.72
CA ILE A 197 -40.93 -3.02 9.72
C ILE A 197 -42.30 -3.58 10.11
N ALA A 198 -42.34 -4.32 11.22
CA ALA A 198 -43.57 -4.84 11.78
C ALA A 198 -44.35 -3.70 12.43
N LEU A 199 -45.30 -3.12 11.70
CA LEU A 199 -46.47 -2.46 12.27
C LEU A 199 -47.71 -3.14 11.70
N ILE A 200 -48.25 -4.04 12.53
CA ILE A 200 -49.65 -4.43 12.67
C ILE A 200 -50.54 -4.09 11.46
N ILE A 201 -50.90 -5.14 10.71
CA ILE A 201 -52.00 -5.25 9.72
C ILE A 201 -51.69 -4.70 8.30
N GLY A 202 -51.36 -5.61 7.37
CA GLY A 202 -51.39 -5.40 5.91
C GLY A 202 -50.02 -5.21 5.25
N ILE A 203 -49.30 -6.30 4.94
CA ILE A 203 -47.91 -6.26 4.44
C ILE A 203 -47.83 -5.81 2.97
N ARG A 204 -47.19 -4.65 2.74
CA ARG A 204 -46.55 -4.29 1.46
C ARG A 204 -45.04 -4.40 1.69
N ILE A 205 -44.38 -5.40 1.10
CA ILE A 205 -42.91 -5.54 1.19
C ILE A 205 -42.31 -4.34 0.47
N THR A 206 -41.65 -3.45 1.21
CA THR A 206 -40.92 -2.33 0.62
C THR A 206 -39.44 -2.68 0.62
N LEU A 207 -38.88 -2.89 -0.58
CA LEU A 207 -37.43 -3.06 -0.75
C LEU A 207 -36.77 -1.70 -0.54
N VAL A 208 -35.95 -1.56 0.50
CA VAL A 208 -35.15 -0.35 0.73
C VAL A 208 -33.72 -0.63 0.27
N PRO A 209 -33.14 0.19 -0.63
CA PRO A 209 -31.76 0.01 -1.05
C PRO A 209 -30.85 0.37 0.13
N LEU A 210 -30.06 -0.61 0.60
CA LEU A 210 -29.31 -0.48 1.86
C LEU A 210 -27.90 0.05 1.68
N CYS A 211 -27.35 0.01 0.47
CA CYS A 211 -26.16 0.76 0.10
C CYS A 211 -25.97 0.67 -1.43
N SER A 212 -25.97 1.80 -2.13
CA SER A 212 -25.49 1.85 -3.51
C SER A 212 -23.99 2.08 -3.49
N ARG A 213 -23.17 1.03 -3.51
CA ARG A 213 -21.73 1.21 -3.72
C ARG A 213 -21.54 1.64 -5.17
N LYS A 214 -21.10 2.89 -5.40
CA LYS A 214 -20.70 3.36 -6.73
C LYS A 214 -19.56 2.47 -7.24
N GLY A 215 -19.62 2.09 -8.52
CA GLY A 215 -18.53 1.37 -9.17
C GLY A 215 -17.24 2.19 -9.21
N LEU A 216 -16.10 1.52 -9.35
CA LEU A 216 -14.80 2.15 -9.45
C LEU A 216 -14.54 2.55 -10.90
N THR A 217 -14.39 3.84 -11.19
CA THR A 217 -14.05 4.35 -12.52
C THR A 217 -12.60 4.83 -12.57
N LEU A 218 -12.00 4.86 -13.77
CA LEU A 218 -10.67 5.44 -13.96
C LEU A 218 -10.60 6.88 -13.40
N SER A 219 -11.56 7.73 -13.73
CA SER A 219 -11.62 9.11 -13.25
C SER A 219 -11.72 9.21 -11.72
N ALA A 220 -12.45 8.29 -11.08
CA ALA A 220 -12.55 8.26 -9.62
C ALA A 220 -11.23 7.83 -8.97
N ILE A 221 -10.51 6.87 -9.55
CA ILE A 221 -9.18 6.47 -9.07
C ILE A 221 -8.20 7.65 -9.18
N TYR A 222 -8.20 8.38 -10.30
CA TYR A 222 -7.34 9.56 -10.43
C TYR A 222 -7.66 10.63 -9.39
N ALA A 223 -8.94 10.99 -9.27
CA ALA A 223 -9.38 12.05 -8.38
C ALA A 223 -9.28 11.70 -6.88
N ASP A 224 -9.33 10.42 -6.52
CA ASP A 224 -9.26 10.00 -5.11
C ASP A 224 -7.84 9.63 -4.68
N TRP A 225 -7.03 9.06 -5.60
CA TRP A 225 -5.72 8.50 -5.28
C TRP A 225 -4.56 9.22 -5.95
N LEU A 226 -4.52 9.26 -7.28
CA LEU A 226 -3.31 9.62 -8.02
C LEU A 226 -3.00 11.12 -7.91
N ASP A 227 -4.02 11.96 -8.12
CA ASP A 227 -3.86 13.41 -8.28
C ASP A 227 -4.29 14.18 -7.01
N ARG A 228 -4.56 13.47 -5.91
CA ARG A 228 -5.13 14.05 -4.69
C ARG A 228 -4.11 14.09 -3.54
N PRO A 229 -3.91 15.24 -2.89
CA PRO A 229 -3.15 15.31 -1.65
C PRO A 229 -3.91 14.65 -0.49
N GLY A 230 -3.21 14.40 0.62
CA GLY A 230 -3.79 13.77 1.79
C GLY A 230 -4.12 12.30 1.58
N ILE A 231 -4.87 11.75 2.53
CA ILE A 231 -5.27 10.34 2.53
C ILE A 231 -6.73 10.18 2.11
N PRO A 232 -7.07 9.23 1.23
CA PRO A 232 -8.45 8.96 0.87
C PRO A 232 -9.31 8.66 2.10
N LYS A 233 -10.50 9.26 2.16
CA LYS A 233 -11.42 9.18 3.30
C LYS A 233 -11.73 7.73 3.70
N TRP A 234 -12.01 6.87 2.71
CA TRP A 234 -12.36 5.48 2.96
C TRP A 234 -11.20 4.68 3.56
N LEU A 235 -9.95 5.05 3.24
CA LEU A 235 -8.77 4.39 3.80
C LEU A 235 -8.56 4.82 5.25
N TYR A 236 -8.80 6.10 5.55
CA TYR A 236 -8.84 6.60 6.92
C TYR A 236 -9.86 5.84 7.77
N GLU A 237 -11.09 5.67 7.27
CA GLU A 237 -12.15 4.90 7.94
C GLU A 237 -11.76 3.43 8.15
N ARG A 238 -11.13 2.80 7.15
CA ARG A 238 -10.68 1.40 7.26
C ARG A 238 -9.53 1.24 8.25
N SER A 239 -8.63 2.22 8.35
CA SER A 239 -7.53 2.21 9.30
C SER A 239 -7.98 2.18 10.77
N ALA A 240 -9.15 2.76 11.07
CA ALA A 240 -9.73 2.72 12.41
C ALA A 240 -10.06 1.28 12.84
N VAL A 241 -10.45 0.42 11.90
CA VAL A 241 -10.72 -1.01 12.16
C VAL A 241 -9.42 -1.76 12.43
N TRP A 242 -8.36 -1.48 11.69
CA TRP A 242 -7.05 -2.12 11.90
C TRP A 242 -6.46 -1.78 13.28
N SER A 243 -6.77 -0.61 13.84
CA SER A 243 -6.30 -0.22 15.18
C SER A 243 -6.86 -1.09 16.32
N GLN A 244 -7.83 -1.95 16.00
CA GLN A 244 -8.49 -2.93 16.87
C GLN A 244 -8.06 -4.38 16.54
N ALA A 245 -7.06 -4.57 15.67
CA ALA A 245 -6.56 -5.91 15.35
C ALA A 245 -5.87 -6.54 16.58
N ARG A 246 -6.00 -7.87 16.74
CA ARG A 246 -5.48 -8.64 17.88
C ARG A 246 -4.03 -8.27 18.23
N LEU A 247 -3.13 -8.28 17.24
CA LEU A 247 -1.72 -7.94 17.42
C LEU A 247 -1.50 -6.50 17.93
N VAL A 248 -2.35 -5.55 17.55
CA VAL A 248 -2.29 -4.17 18.06
C VAL A 248 -2.75 -4.11 19.51
N GLU A 249 -3.76 -4.89 19.87
CA GLU A 249 -4.22 -5.01 21.26
C GLU A 249 -3.17 -5.69 22.14
N GLU A 250 -2.51 -6.74 21.65
CA GLU A 250 -1.40 -7.42 22.34
C GLU A 250 -0.24 -6.44 22.61
N VAL A 251 0.23 -5.70 21.61
CA VAL A 251 1.30 -4.70 21.78
C VAL A 251 0.88 -3.57 22.74
N LYS A 252 -0.38 -3.12 22.68
CA LYS A 252 -0.90 -2.13 23.64
C LYS A 252 -0.93 -2.67 25.07
N ALA A 253 -1.27 -3.95 25.25
CA ALA A 253 -1.31 -4.60 26.56
C ALA A 253 0.09 -4.76 27.15
N GLU A 254 1.10 -5.07 26.32
CA GLU A 254 2.51 -5.14 26.73
C GLU A 254 3.03 -3.77 27.19
N GLY A 255 2.75 -2.70 26.43
CA GLY A 255 3.15 -1.33 26.81
C GLY A 255 2.53 -0.81 28.11
N VAL A 256 1.35 -1.33 28.50
CA VAL A 256 0.71 -1.01 29.80
C VAL A 256 1.30 -1.84 30.94
N ALA A 257 1.81 -3.05 30.65
CA ALA A 257 2.46 -3.89 31.64
C ALA A 257 3.83 -3.33 32.06
N ASP A 258 4.58 -2.75 31.12
CA ASP A 258 5.87 -2.09 31.41
C ASP A 258 5.71 -0.83 32.29
N ASP A 259 4.64 -0.06 32.11
CA ASP A 259 4.34 1.14 32.93
C ASP A 259 3.95 0.80 34.38
N LEU A 260 3.56 -0.45 34.66
CA LEU A 260 3.22 -0.92 36.02
C LEU A 260 4.41 -1.54 36.76
N GLY A 261 5.57 -1.68 36.11
CA GLY A 261 6.78 -2.29 36.67
C GLY A 261 7.72 -1.34 37.41
N ASP A 262 7.58 -0.02 37.27
CA ASP A 262 8.59 0.96 37.74
C ASP A 262 8.17 1.79 38.98
N SER A 263 7.19 1.33 39.76
CA SER A 263 6.72 2.01 40.99
C SER A 263 7.10 1.31 42.30
N SER A 264 8.16 0.49 42.33
CA SER A 264 8.61 -0.17 43.56
C SER A 264 10.10 0.03 43.88
N HIS A 265 10.62 1.25 43.76
CA HIS A 265 11.86 1.65 44.44
C HIS A 265 11.83 3.15 44.80
N ILE A 266 11.17 3.49 45.91
CA ILE A 266 11.46 4.66 46.75
C ILE A 266 11.53 4.19 48.20
#